data_AF-A0A2P5ICW5-F1
#
_entry.id   AF-A0A2P5ICW5-F1
#
_cell.length_a   1.000
_cell.length_b   1.000
_cell.length_c   1.000
_cell.angle_alpha   90.00
_cell.angle_beta   90.00
_cell.angle_gamma   90.00
#
_symmetry.space_group_name_H-M   'P 1'
#
loop_
_entity.id
_entity.type
_entity.pdbx_description
1 polymer ?
#
loop_
_entity_poly.entity_id
_entity_poly.type
_entity_poly.pdbx_seq_one_letter_code
_entity_poly.pdbx_strand_id
1 'polypeptide(L)'
;MSAAGTSEDSKDKALEVLTIYLSDDELVDFNNYNMQGPGSSSSSSSSSSAEDRQKFMALTNMHQHALYQLGLAIMESEIEGEGALEVFSDMLAMTGEALRQLRQDQEELDEEHEAEAEAPPPQEEEE
;
A
#
# COMPACT_ATOMS: atom_id res chain seq x y z
N MET A 1 24.63 19.39 25.89
CA MET A 1 23.21 18.99 25.71
C MET A 1 22.81 19.35 24.29
N SER A 2 21.93 18.55 23.69
CA SER A 2 21.09 18.84 22.50
C SER A 2 21.62 18.41 21.13
N ALA A 3 21.20 17.20 20.74
CA ALA A 3 21.05 16.72 19.37
C ALA A 3 19.81 15.80 19.25
N ALA A 4 19.34 15.21 20.36
CA ALA A 4 18.12 14.40 20.40
C ALA A 4 16.84 15.17 20.02
N GLY A 5 16.70 16.43 20.45
CA GLY A 5 15.49 17.23 20.17
C GLY A 5 15.28 17.53 18.69
N THR A 6 16.34 17.70 17.91
CA THR A 6 16.23 18.06 16.48
C THR A 6 15.78 16.90 15.59
N SER A 7 16.06 15.66 16.00
CA SER A 7 15.62 14.48 15.24
C SER A 7 14.12 14.20 15.46
N GLU A 8 13.67 14.31 16.71
CA GLU A 8 12.25 14.14 17.07
C GLU A 8 11.38 15.24 16.44
N ASP A 9 11.81 16.51 16.51
CA ASP A 9 11.10 17.62 15.85
C ASP A 9 11.01 17.46 14.32
N SER A 10 12.04 16.87 13.70
CA SER A 10 12.08 16.59 12.25
C SER A 10 11.10 15.48 11.88
N LYS A 11 11.04 14.44 12.71
CA LYS A 11 10.10 13.33 12.58
C LYS A 11 8.66 13.82 12.71
N ASP A 12 8.36 14.64 13.72
CA ASP A 12 7.01 15.17 13.95
C ASP A 12 6.54 16.00 12.76
N LYS A 13 7.39 16.86 12.20
CA LYS A 13 7.07 17.62 10.97
C LYS A 13 6.83 16.73 9.75
N ALA A 14 7.62 15.66 9.59
CA ALA A 14 7.40 14.70 8.51
C ALA A 14 6.04 14.02 8.65
N LEU A 15 5.65 13.66 9.87
CA LEU A 15 4.33 13.11 10.16
C LEU A 15 3.23 14.14 9.92
N GLU A 16 3.40 15.41 10.32
CA GLU A 16 2.47 16.49 10.04
C GLU A 16 2.19 16.63 8.53
N VAL A 17 3.23 16.59 7.68
CA VAL A 17 3.03 16.64 6.22
C VAL A 17 2.28 15.42 5.71
N LEU A 18 2.57 14.22 6.23
CA LEU A 18 1.83 13.02 5.85
C LEU A 18 0.35 13.10 6.26
N THR A 19 0.03 13.67 7.42
CA THR A 19 -1.37 13.78 7.90
C THR A 19 -2.27 14.66 7.03
N ILE A 20 -1.70 15.48 6.15
CA ILE A 20 -2.47 16.27 5.16
C ILE A 20 -3.08 15.35 4.09
N TYR A 21 -2.43 14.22 3.81
CA TYR A 21 -2.76 13.34 2.69
C TYR A 21 -3.20 11.93 3.13
N LEU A 22 -2.87 11.53 4.35
CA LEU A 22 -3.21 10.24 4.94
C LEU A 22 -3.77 10.44 6.34
N SER A 23 -4.97 9.93 6.58
CA SER A 23 -5.51 9.82 7.93
C SER A 23 -4.87 8.66 8.70
N ASP A 24 -4.94 8.72 10.04
CA ASP A 24 -4.47 7.64 10.91
C ASP A 24 -5.18 6.31 10.60
N ASP A 25 -6.48 6.36 10.28
CA ASP A 25 -7.27 5.18 9.92
C ASP A 25 -6.74 4.55 8.62
N GLU A 26 -6.42 5.37 7.61
CA GLU A 26 -5.85 4.88 6.34
C GLU A 26 -4.44 4.29 6.52
N LEU A 27 -3.62 4.87 7.39
CA LEU A 27 -2.31 4.33 7.75
C LEU A 27 -2.42 2.97 8.44
N VAL A 28 -3.37 2.83 9.36
CA VAL A 28 -3.64 1.56 10.06
C VAL A 28 -4.18 0.53 9.08
N ASP A 29 -5.15 0.89 8.24
CA ASP A 29 -5.71 0.01 7.22
C ASP A 29 -4.61 -0.46 6.25
N PHE A 30 -3.82 0.48 5.72
CA PHE A 30 -2.72 0.16 4.82
C PHE A 30 -1.70 -0.80 5.45
N ASN A 31 -1.28 -0.55 6.69
CA ASN A 31 -0.35 -1.42 7.40
C ASN A 31 -0.98 -2.80 7.69
N ASN A 32 -2.27 -2.85 8.03
CA ASN A 32 -2.99 -4.10 8.23
C ASN A 32 -3.04 -4.93 6.95
N TYR A 33 -3.37 -4.32 5.80
CA TYR A 33 -3.33 -5.01 4.51
C TYR A 33 -1.92 -5.50 4.18
N ASN A 34 -0.92 -4.65 4.37
CA ASN A 34 0.47 -4.97 4.04
C ASN A 34 1.04 -6.10 4.91
N MET A 35 0.69 -6.16 6.21
CA MET A 35 1.14 -7.19 7.15
C MET A 35 0.38 -8.51 7.05
N GLN A 36 -0.88 -8.47 6.60
CA GLN A 36 -1.68 -9.69 6.44
C GLN A 36 -1.30 -10.44 5.16
N GLY A 37 -0.77 -9.76 4.16
CA GLY A 37 -0.50 -10.33 2.85
C GLY A 37 -1.78 -10.82 2.16
N PRO A 38 -1.73 -11.12 0.86
CA PRO A 38 -2.87 -11.72 0.19
C PRO A 38 -3.13 -13.12 0.78
N GLY A 39 -4.27 -13.27 1.48
CA GLY A 39 -4.80 -14.58 1.90
C GLY A 39 -4.83 -14.91 3.40
N SER A 40 -4.40 -14.05 4.32
CA SER A 40 -4.35 -14.43 5.76
C SER A 40 -5.66 -14.23 6.55
N SER A 41 -6.73 -13.75 5.92
CA SER A 41 -8.07 -13.83 6.51
C SER A 41 -8.58 -15.26 6.45
N SER A 42 -8.20 -16.04 7.44
CA SER A 42 -8.71 -17.39 7.69
C SER A 42 -10.24 -17.44 7.56
N SER A 43 -10.69 -18.41 6.76
CA SER A 43 -12.05 -18.98 6.62
C SER A 43 -13.12 -18.22 5.81
N SER A 44 -13.40 -18.80 4.63
CA SER A 44 -14.71 -18.97 4.01
C SER A 44 -15.51 -17.74 3.60
N SER A 45 -15.11 -17.11 2.50
CA SER A 45 -16.03 -16.76 1.41
C SER A 45 -15.16 -16.37 0.22
N SER A 46 -15.40 -16.99 -0.93
CA SER A 46 -14.77 -16.74 -2.24
C SER A 46 -15.14 -15.36 -2.81
N SER A 47 -15.03 -14.33 -1.96
CA SER A 47 -15.33 -12.93 -2.23
C SER A 47 -14.45 -12.01 -1.36
N SER A 48 -13.18 -12.38 -1.09
CA SER A 48 -12.09 -11.41 -0.88
C SER A 48 -11.89 -10.65 -2.21
N SER A 49 -12.95 -9.94 -2.56
CA SER A 49 -13.49 -9.61 -3.87
C SER A 49 -12.67 -8.50 -4.51
N ALA A 50 -12.75 -8.32 -5.82
CA ALA A 50 -12.13 -7.21 -6.54
C ALA A 50 -12.27 -5.83 -5.83
N GLU A 51 -13.30 -5.64 -5.01
CA GLU A 51 -13.48 -4.49 -4.11
C GLU A 51 -12.33 -4.29 -3.10
N ASP A 52 -11.85 -5.33 -2.43
CA ASP A 52 -10.77 -5.21 -1.44
C ASP A 52 -9.44 -4.89 -2.11
N ARG A 53 -9.19 -5.51 -3.27
CA ARG A 53 -8.06 -5.15 -4.14
C ARG A 53 -8.16 -3.71 -4.63
N GLN A 54 -9.34 -3.26 -5.03
CA GLN A 54 -9.56 -1.88 -5.46
C GLN A 54 -9.33 -0.89 -4.31
N LYS A 55 -9.77 -1.21 -3.08
CA LYS A 55 -9.46 -0.42 -1.88
C LYS A 55 -7.97 -0.39 -1.61
N PHE A 56 -7.27 -1.52 -1.69
CA PHE A 56 -5.83 -1.58 -1.44
C PHE A 56 -5.03 -0.82 -2.50
N MET A 57 -5.44 -0.89 -3.77
CA MET A 57 -4.87 -0.07 -4.85
C MET A 57 -5.11 1.42 -4.60
N ALA A 58 -6.30 1.81 -4.15
CA ALA A 58 -6.60 3.21 -3.82
C ALA A 58 -5.73 3.71 -2.65
N LEU A 59 -5.63 2.94 -1.56
CA LEU A 59 -4.76 3.24 -0.41
C LEU A 59 -3.30 3.35 -0.83
N THR A 60 -2.81 2.42 -1.66
CA THR A 60 -1.44 2.44 -2.18
C THR A 60 -1.16 3.70 -3.00
N ASN A 61 -2.11 4.15 -3.84
CA ASN A 61 -1.97 5.40 -4.60
C ASN A 61 -1.92 6.63 -3.70
N MET A 62 -2.74 6.67 -2.63
CA MET A 62 -2.70 7.76 -1.65
C MET A 62 -1.37 7.79 -0.92
N HIS A 63 -0.86 6.62 -0.51
CA HIS A 63 0.46 6.49 0.10
C HIS A 63 1.57 6.97 -0.82
N GLN A 64 1.57 6.60 -2.10
CA GLN A 64 2.53 7.12 -3.08
C GLN A 64 2.47 8.65 -3.20
N HIS A 65 1.26 9.22 -3.21
CA HIS A 65 1.09 10.67 -3.28
C HIS A 65 1.66 11.35 -2.04
N ALA A 66 1.31 10.87 -0.84
CA ALA A 66 1.83 11.40 0.42
C ALA A 66 3.36 11.31 0.49
N LEU A 67 3.92 10.18 0.04
CA LEU A 67 5.36 9.96 -0.02
C LEU A 67 6.05 10.95 -0.97
N TYR A 68 5.45 11.21 -2.13
CA TYR A 68 5.95 12.18 -3.08
C TYR A 68 5.98 13.59 -2.47
N GLN A 69 4.92 14.00 -1.77
CA GLN A 69 4.84 15.31 -1.11
C GLN A 69 5.86 15.44 0.01
N LEU A 70 6.04 14.41 0.83
CA LEU A 70 7.09 14.39 1.86
C LEU A 70 8.49 14.49 1.23
N GLY A 71 8.73 13.80 0.12
CA GLY A 71 9.99 13.88 -0.61
C GLY A 71 10.26 15.28 -1.17
N LEU A 72 9.24 15.97 -1.69
CA LEU A 72 9.35 17.37 -2.11
C LEU A 72 9.69 18.28 -0.94
N ALA A 73 8.98 18.17 0.19
CA ALA A 73 9.22 18.98 1.38
C ALA A 73 10.66 18.82 1.92
N ILE A 74 11.22 17.61 1.84
CA ILE A 74 12.62 17.34 2.20
C ILE A 74 13.59 17.99 1.19
N MET A 75 13.34 17.85 -0.11
CA MET A 75 14.21 18.43 -1.15
C MET A 75 14.20 19.96 -1.19
N GLU A 76 13.07 20.56 -0.85
CA GLU A 76 12.88 22.02 -0.77
C GLU A 76 13.35 22.61 0.56
N SER A 77 13.95 21.78 1.44
CA SER A 77 14.44 22.18 2.77
C SER A 77 13.34 22.71 3.71
N GLU A 78 12.07 22.36 3.48
CA GLU A 78 10.97 22.68 4.41
C GLU A 78 11.05 21.82 5.68
N ILE A 79 11.53 20.58 5.53
CA ILE A 79 11.80 19.65 6.61
C ILE A 79 13.21 19.10 6.44
N GLU A 80 14.03 19.23 7.47
CA GLU A 80 15.42 18.77 7.46
C GLU A 80 15.68 17.90 8.69
N GLY A 81 16.57 16.93 8.55
CA GLY A 81 17.03 16.07 9.65
C GLY A 81 16.89 14.58 9.37
N GLU A 82 17.59 13.79 10.19
CA GLU A 82 17.61 12.33 10.10
C GLU A 82 16.22 11.74 10.36
N GLY A 83 15.45 12.29 11.31
CA GLY A 83 14.10 11.83 11.63
C GLY A 83 13.10 11.91 10.46
N ALA A 84 13.14 12.97 9.64
CA ALA A 84 12.30 13.04 8.44
C ALA A 84 12.68 12.00 7.37
N LEU A 85 13.99 11.73 7.23
CA LEU A 85 14.49 10.70 6.31
C LEU A 85 14.12 9.29 6.79
N GLU A 86 14.13 9.04 8.10
CA GLU A 86 13.64 7.78 8.68
C GLU A 86 12.18 7.55 8.32
N VAL A 87 11.30 8.54 8.58
CA VAL A 87 9.87 8.45 8.22
C VAL A 87 9.68 8.22 6.72
N PHE A 88 10.40 8.97 5.89
CA PHE A 88 10.36 8.81 4.44
C PHE A 88 10.77 7.40 4.01
N SER A 89 11.86 6.87 4.56
CA SER A 89 12.37 5.54 4.24
C SER A 89 11.40 4.44 4.68
N ASP A 90 10.84 4.54 5.89
CA ASP A 90 9.88 3.56 6.41
C ASP A 90 8.61 3.52 5.56
N MET A 91 8.06 4.69 5.23
CA MET A 91 6.88 4.81 4.39
C MET A 91 7.15 4.32 2.95
N LEU A 92 8.36 4.55 2.42
CA LEU A 92 8.77 4.03 1.11
C LEU A 92 8.83 2.50 1.12
N ALA A 93 9.38 1.89 2.17
CA ALA A 93 9.48 0.45 2.30
C ALA A 93 8.09 -0.21 2.33
N MET A 94 7.17 0.32 3.14
CA MET A 94 5.80 -0.18 3.21
C MET A 94 5.06 -0.02 1.88
N THR A 95 5.21 1.11 1.20
CA THR A 95 4.61 1.36 -0.12
C THR A 95 5.17 0.41 -1.19
N GLY A 96 6.47 0.13 -1.14
CA GLY A 96 7.12 -0.81 -2.06
C GLY A 96 6.63 -2.25 -1.91
N GLU A 97 6.37 -2.68 -0.67
CA GLU A 97 5.81 -4.00 -0.38
C GLU A 97 4.36 -4.13 -0.88
N ALA A 98 3.51 -3.13 -0.60
CA ALA A 98 2.13 -3.11 -1.10
C ALA A 98 2.06 -3.20 -2.63
N LEU A 99 2.94 -2.51 -3.35
CA LEU A 99 3.04 -2.60 -4.81
C LEU A 99 3.51 -3.96 -5.32
N ARG A 100 4.31 -4.67 -4.53
CA ARG A 100 4.71 -6.03 -4.87
C ARG A 100 3.52 -6.98 -4.70
N GLN A 101 2.76 -6.84 -3.62
CA GLN A 101 1.56 -7.63 -3.35
C GLN A 101 0.51 -7.43 -4.45
N LEU A 102 0.18 -6.18 -4.79
CA LEU A 102 -0.78 -5.88 -5.87
C LEU A 102 -0.40 -6.48 -7.24
N ARG A 103 0.89 -6.67 -7.51
CA ARG A 103 1.36 -7.33 -8.75
C ARG A 103 1.18 -8.84 -8.69
N GLN A 104 1.47 -9.46 -7.54
CA GLN A 104 1.26 -10.90 -7.35
C GLN A 104 -0.22 -11.26 -7.48
N ASP A 105 -1.10 -10.47 -6.88
CA ASP A 105 -2.56 -10.67 -6.99
C ASP A 105 -3.06 -10.49 -8.44
N GLN A 106 -2.44 -9.59 -9.21
CA GLN A 106 -2.79 -9.42 -10.62
C GLN A 106 -2.33 -10.61 -11.47
N GLU A 107 -1.12 -11.13 -11.21
CA GLU A 107 -0.61 -12.32 -11.90
C GLU A 107 -1.50 -13.55 -11.63
N GLU A 108 -1.97 -13.73 -10.39
CA GLU A 108 -2.90 -14.83 -10.03
C GLU A 108 -4.25 -14.70 -10.75
N LEU A 109 -4.83 -13.50 -10.83
CA LEU A 109 -6.08 -13.25 -11.57
C LEU A 109 -5.93 -13.50 -13.08
N ASP A 110 -4.78 -13.15 -13.65
CA ASP A 110 -4.52 -13.36 -15.08
C ASP A 110 -4.39 -14.88 -15.38
N GLU A 111 -3.76 -15.65 -14.49
CA GLU A 111 -3.68 -17.12 -14.57
C GLU A 111 -5.06 -17.79 -14.41
N GLU A 112 -5.90 -17.33 -13.48
CA GLU A 112 -7.28 -17.82 -13.31
C GLU A 112 -8.13 -17.57 -14.56
N HIS A 113 -8.03 -16.39 -15.16
CA HIS A 113 -8.73 -16.04 -16.40
C HIS A 113 -8.25 -16.85 -17.61
N GLU A 114 -6.95 -17.15 -17.71
CA GLU A 114 -6.40 -18.00 -18.77
C GLU A 114 -6.89 -19.45 -18.62
N ALA A 115 -6.94 -19.96 -17.38
CA ALA A 115 -7.48 -21.29 -17.08
C ALA A 115 -8.99 -21.42 -17.35
N GLU A 116 -9.78 -20.36 -17.11
CA GLU A 116 -11.21 -20.33 -17.42
C GLU A 116 -11.48 -20.23 -18.94
N ALA A 117 -10.58 -19.60 -19.70
CA ALA A 117 -10.66 -19.50 -21.16
C ALA A 117 -10.25 -20.78 -21.91
N GLU A 118 -9.46 -21.67 -21.29
CA GLU A 118 -9.12 -23.00 -21.85
C GLU A 118 -10.16 -24.09 -21.56
N ALA A 119 -11.19 -23.83 -20.74
CA ALA A 119 -12.25 -24.79 -20.49
C ALA A 119 -13.09 -25.03 -21.78
N PRO A 120 -13.18 -26.26 -22.31
CA PRO A 120 -13.91 -26.53 -23.53
C PRO A 120 -15.41 -26.19 -23.35
N PRO A 121 -16.06 -25.58 -24.35
CA PRO A 121 -17.47 -25.21 -24.25
C PRO A 121 -18.32 -26.46 -23.90
N PRO A 122 -19.36 -26.32 -23.06
CA PRO A 122 -20.26 -27.42 -22.76
C PRO A 122 -20.80 -27.95 -24.09
N GLN A 123 -20.57 -29.23 -24.35
CA GLN A 123 -21.15 -29.90 -25.50
C GLN A 123 -22.66 -29.74 -25.39
N GLU A 124 -23.27 -28.99 -26.31
CA GLU A 124 -24.72 -29.02 -26.50
C GLU A 124 -25.05 -30.49 -26.84
N GLU A 125 -25.69 -31.19 -25.90
CA GLU A 125 -26.30 -32.49 -26.17
C GLU A 125 -27.40 -32.24 -27.21
N GLU A 126 -27.08 -32.48 -28.49
CA GLU A 126 -28.07 -32.57 -29.56
C GLU A 126 -28.98 -33.78 -29.27
N GLU A 127 -30.24 -33.50 -28.89
CA GLU A 127 -31.34 -34.49 -28.85
C GLU A 127 -32.25 -34.37 -30.10
#